data_AF-A0A4Q3G512-F1
#
_entry.id   AF-A0A4Q3G512-F1
#
_cell.length_a   1.000
_cell.length_b   1.000
_cell.length_c   1.000
_cell.angle_alpha   90.00
_cell.angle_beta   90.00
_cell.angle_gamma   90.00
#
_symmetry.space_group_name_H-M   'P 1'
#
loop_
_entity.id
_entity.type
_entity.pdbx_description
1 polymer ?
#
loop_
_entity_poly.entity_id
_entity_poly.type
_entity_poly.pdbx_seq_one_letter_code
_entity_poly.pdbx_strand_id
1 'polypeptide(L)' 'MSLPSAIFPDLEDAGVLITGGASGIGAALVAGFAAQKAKVAFVDID' A
#
# COMPACT_ATOMS: atom_id res chain seq x y z
N MET A 1 -8.51 1.94 20.75
CA MET A 1 -9.07 0.73 20.10
C MET A 1 -9.01 1.00 18.60
N SER A 2 -8.23 0.24 17.84
CA SER A 2 -8.16 0.41 16.38
C SER A 2 -9.50 -0.02 15.77
N LEU A 3 -10.04 0.77 14.86
CA LEU A 3 -11.17 0.34 14.05
C LEU A 3 -10.70 -0.81 13.12
N PRO A 4 -11.57 -1.76 12.75
CA PRO A 4 -11.25 -2.74 11.73
C PRO A 4 -10.90 -2.01 10.43
N SER A 5 -9.80 -2.39 9.79
CA SER A 5 -9.44 -1.87 8.47
C SER A 5 -10.47 -2.32 7.44
N ALA A 6 -10.93 -1.40 6.59
CA ALA A 6 -11.73 -1.77 5.43
C ALA A 6 -10.96 -2.76 4.54
N ILE A 7 -11.66 -3.75 3.98
CA ILE A 7 -11.11 -4.67 2.99
C ILE A 7 -11.78 -4.38 1.65
N PHE A 8 -10.96 -4.18 0.62
CA PHE A 8 -11.39 -3.90 -0.74
C PHE A 8 -11.02 -5.10 -1.62
N PRO A 9 -11.98 -6.02 -1.90
CA PRO A 9 -11.67 -7.29 -2.59
C PRO A 9 -11.11 -7.11 -4.01
N ASP A 10 -11.40 -6.00 -4.66
CA ASP A 10 -10.90 -5.63 -5.99
C ASP A 10 -9.41 -5.27 -6.00
N LEU A 11 -8.81 -5.02 -4.84
CA LEU A 11 -7.37 -4.78 -4.70
C LEU A 11 -6.55 -6.06 -4.56
N GLU A 12 -7.16 -7.22 -4.31
CA GLU A 12 -6.44 -8.49 -4.28
C GLU A 12 -5.81 -8.74 -5.65
N ASP A 13 -4.50 -9.04 -5.67
CA ASP A 13 -3.70 -9.26 -6.88
C ASP A 13 -3.55 -8.06 -7.84
N ALA A 14 -4.19 -6.92 -7.56
CA ALA A 14 -4.07 -5.71 -8.36
C ALA A 14 -2.64 -5.15 -8.33
N GLY A 15 -2.13 -4.71 -9.49
CA GLY A 15 -0.82 -4.07 -9.58
C GLY A 15 -0.88 -2.62 -9.12
N VAL A 16 -0.04 -2.24 -8.15
CA VAL A 16 0.02 -0.88 -7.61
C VAL A 16 1.46 -0.38 -7.62
N LEU A 17 1.72 0.75 -8.26
CA LEU A 17 3.00 1.44 -8.24
C LEU A 17 2.92 2.69 -7.36
N ILE A 18 3.81 2.81 -6.38
CA ILE A 18 3.90 3.96 -5.48
C ILE A 18 5.26 4.65 -5.63
N THR A 19 5.28 5.94 -5.95
CA THR A 19 6.49 6.77 -5.91
C THR A 19 6.66 7.40 -4.54
N GLY A 20 7.90 7.63 -4.08
CA GLY A 20 8.18 8.15 -2.74
C GLY A 20 7.79 7.17 -1.63
N GLY A 21 7.86 5.88 -1.91
CA GLY A 21 7.32 4.83 -1.05
C GLY A 21 8.19 4.44 0.15
N ALA A 22 9.39 5.02 0.29
CA ALA A 22 10.34 4.59 1.33
C ALA A 22 10.02 5.14 2.72
N SER A 23 9.32 6.28 2.82
CA SER A 23 9.07 6.95 4.11
C SER A 23 7.71 7.64 4.20
N GLY A 24 7.39 8.15 5.40
CA GLY A 24 6.23 9.00 5.64
C GLY A 24 4.92 8.44 5.10
N ILE A 25 4.22 9.28 4.31
CA ILE A 25 2.92 8.93 3.71
C ILE A 25 3.07 7.80 2.69
N GLY A 26 4.13 7.81 1.88
CA GLY A 26 4.34 6.78 0.86
C GLY A 26 4.52 5.40 1.46
N ALA A 27 5.31 5.29 2.54
CA ALA A 27 5.46 4.03 3.28
C ALA A 27 4.14 3.54 3.89
N ALA A 28 3.32 4.45 4.41
CA ALA A 28 2.00 4.12 4.92
C ALA A 28 1.06 3.61 3.81
N LEU A 29 1.13 4.18 2.61
CA LEU A 29 0.38 3.70 1.44
C LEU A 29 0.88 2.31 0.99
N VAL A 30 2.20 2.10 0.91
CA VAL A 30 2.77 0.78 0.58
C VAL A 30 2.25 -0.28 1.55
N ALA A 31 2.34 -0.02 2.85
CA ALA A 31 1.84 -0.93 3.87
C ALA A 31 0.32 -1.17 3.77
N GLY A 32 -0.45 -0.10 3.52
CA GLY A 32 -1.89 -0.16 3.33
C GLY A 32 -2.30 -1.05 2.17
N PHE A 33 -1.75 -0.83 0.98
CA PHE A 33 -2.06 -1.64 -0.21
C PHE A 33 -1.54 -3.08 -0.08
N ALA A 34 -0.38 -3.29 0.55
CA ALA A 34 0.12 -4.63 0.83
C ALA A 34 -0.80 -5.40 1.79
N ALA A 35 -1.37 -4.73 2.79
CA ALA A 35 -2.36 -5.32 3.69
C ALA A 35 -3.69 -5.68 2.98
N GLN A 36 -3.99 -5.05 1.84
CA GLN A 36 -5.09 -5.41 0.94
C GLN A 36 -4.73 -6.55 -0.02
N LYS A 37 -3.52 -7.12 0.06
CA LYS A 37 -2.98 -8.15 -0.85
C LYS A 37 -2.78 -7.68 -2.30
N ALA A 38 -2.62 -6.39 -2.52
CA ALA A 38 -2.19 -5.87 -3.81
C ALA A 38 -0.73 -6.29 -4.11
N LYS A 39 -0.39 -6.40 -5.40
CA LYS A 39 0.99 -6.54 -5.88
C LYS A 39 1.64 -5.17 -5.93
N VAL A 40 2.22 -4.75 -4.82
CA VAL A 40 2.80 -3.42 -4.65
C VAL A 40 4.26 -3.40 -5.09
N ALA A 41 4.59 -2.48 -5.99
CA ALA A 41 5.95 -2.03 -6.23
C ALA A 41 6.07 -0.57 -5.80
N PHE A 42 7.21 -0.18 -5.23
CA PHE A 42 7.48 1.22 -4.94
C PHE A 42 8.88 1.64 -5.36
N VAL A 43 9.04 2.93 -5.65
CA VAL A 43 10.31 3.55 -6.00
C VAL A 43 10.48 4.83 -5.21
N ASP A 44 11.72 5.11 -4.83
CA ASP A 44 12.12 6.34 -4.17
C ASP A 44 13.42 6.87 -4.79
N ILE A 45 13.66 8.17 -4.69
CA ILE A 45 14.88 8.83 -5.19
C ILE A 45 15.74 9.39 -4.06
N ASP A 46 15.25 9.31 -2.83
CA ASP A 46 15.95 9.73 -1.61
C ASP A 46 17.18 8.87 -1.30
#